data_AF-A0A2N2IXM7-F1
#
_entry.id   AF-A0A2N2IXM7-F1
#
_cell.length_a   1.000
_cell.length_b   1.000
_cell.length_c   1.000
_cell.angle_alpha   90.00
_cell.angle_beta   90.00
_cell.angle_gamma   90.00
#
_symmetry.space_group_name_H-M   'P 1'
#
loop_
_entity.id
_entity.type
_entity.pdbx_description
1 polymer ?
#
loop_
_entity_poly.entity_id
_entity_poly.type
_entity_poly.pdbx_seq_one_letter_code
_entity_poly.pdbx_strand_id
1 'polypeptide(L)'
;MNGKPELPVRKSSWEGEEQTHVRARTIKPPALARALRDTLDMQSASALFLGELARQATVPEARKLLFDLARIEQLMSLEIDAMVGQLTDSPLPDRPSKHIVGIKTAPEWSHLRLITFEQAIAMALDCTRRAAHFLTDMAAQLDGPALDFFLTLAQSDEDRAAMLENSLDRRLKELTAGQDVRRVLAETLDAVRHAGKAYAWIARRTSRARTREFLEGMQEVCALHAANIQGLMGDTTIDVEDPVFEGLAAATAPALDCPVEDLDFEAALRMAMHAQKRAALVHGMLARAFPGEEAQQLLDIADAERRHAATVASVLDRIAPHDDLEDTLSPSLAHAPRESWTCPAIPMVKTAESDDDVAPPSLRLVVG
;
A
#
# COMPACT_ATOMS: atom_id res chain seq x y z
N MET A 1 -65.58 -27.34 -20.37
CA MET A 1 -64.84 -28.20 -19.42
C MET A 1 -63.46 -28.44 -20.00
N ASN A 2 -62.44 -28.09 -19.21
CA ASN A 2 -61.04 -27.98 -19.63
C ASN A 2 -60.40 -29.36 -19.86
N GLY A 3 -59.98 -29.65 -21.10
CA GLY A 3 -59.06 -30.75 -21.42
C GLY A 3 -57.70 -30.15 -21.79
N LYS A 4 -56.70 -30.29 -20.91
CA LYS A 4 -55.31 -29.94 -21.22
C LYS A 4 -54.68 -31.05 -22.07
N PRO A 5 -53.84 -30.74 -23.07
CA PRO A 5 -53.09 -31.74 -23.81
C PRO A 5 -51.86 -32.22 -23.02
N GLU A 6 -51.68 -33.53 -22.99
CA GLU A 6 -50.50 -34.24 -22.49
C GLU A 6 -49.33 -34.12 -23.48
N LEU A 7 -48.12 -33.93 -22.94
CA LEU A 7 -46.85 -34.10 -23.66
C LEU A 7 -46.03 -35.21 -22.99
N PRO A 8 -45.21 -35.96 -23.75
CA PRO A 8 -44.76 -37.28 -23.37
C PRO A 8 -43.59 -37.27 -22.38
N VAL A 9 -43.63 -38.25 -21.48
CA VAL A 9 -42.56 -38.65 -20.56
C VAL A 9 -41.36 -39.18 -21.36
N ARG A 10 -40.25 -38.44 -21.35
CA ARG A 10 -38.94 -38.99 -21.72
C ARG A 10 -38.38 -39.80 -20.55
N LYS A 11 -38.29 -41.12 -20.75
CA LYS A 11 -37.51 -42.03 -19.90
C LYS A 11 -36.03 -41.68 -20.03
N SER A 12 -35.41 -41.23 -18.94
CA SER A 12 -33.97 -41.22 -18.76
C SER A 12 -33.56 -42.59 -18.26
N SER A 13 -32.96 -43.38 -19.15
CA SER A 13 -32.21 -44.59 -18.79
C SER A 13 -30.82 -44.18 -18.29
N TRP A 14 -30.14 -45.13 -17.63
CA TRP A 14 -28.79 -45.06 -17.06
C TRP A 14 -28.74 -44.75 -15.55
N GLU A 15 -29.19 -45.75 -14.78
CA GLU A 15 -28.39 -46.23 -13.65
C GLU A 15 -27.02 -46.69 -14.20
N GLY A 16 -25.97 -46.22 -13.55
CA GLY A 16 -24.58 -46.46 -13.91
C GLY A 16 -23.69 -45.72 -12.94
N GLU A 17 -23.33 -46.42 -11.88
CA GLU A 17 -22.46 -46.01 -10.78
C GLU A 17 -21.21 -45.24 -11.23
N GLU A 18 -21.07 -44.01 -10.76
CA GLU A 18 -19.84 -43.54 -10.15
C GLU A 18 -20.22 -42.41 -9.18
N GLN A 19 -20.43 -42.77 -7.90
CA GLN A 19 -20.35 -41.82 -6.81
C GLN A 19 -18.92 -41.26 -6.80
N THR A 20 -18.71 -40.17 -7.53
CA THR A 20 -17.59 -39.28 -7.27
C THR A 20 -17.88 -38.63 -5.92
N HIS A 21 -17.43 -39.31 -4.87
CA HIS A 21 -17.16 -38.66 -3.59
C HIS A 21 -16.25 -37.47 -3.87
N VAL A 22 -16.83 -36.29 -4.02
CA VAL A 22 -16.12 -35.05 -3.72
C VAL A 22 -15.76 -35.21 -2.26
N ARG A 23 -14.53 -35.66 -2.00
CA ARG A 23 -13.93 -35.57 -0.67
C ARG A 23 -13.99 -34.10 -0.31
N ALA A 24 -14.99 -33.72 0.48
CA ALA A 24 -14.93 -32.53 1.30
C ALA A 24 -13.58 -32.61 2.00
N ARG A 25 -12.64 -31.76 1.60
CA ARG A 25 -11.38 -31.64 2.31
C ARG A 25 -11.79 -31.13 3.67
N THR A 26 -11.82 -32.02 4.67
CA THR A 26 -12.02 -31.63 6.04
C THR A 26 -10.87 -30.67 6.38
N ILE A 27 -11.14 -29.37 6.34
CA ILE A 27 -10.18 -28.35 6.69
C ILE A 27 -9.79 -28.62 8.14
N LYS A 28 -8.49 -28.70 8.39
CA LYS A 28 -7.99 -28.91 9.75
C LYS A 28 -8.44 -27.71 10.59
N PRO A 29 -9.09 -27.91 11.75
CA PRO A 29 -9.45 -26.85 12.72
C PRO A 29 -8.41 -25.74 12.96
N PRO A 30 -7.08 -26.00 12.93
CA PRO A 30 -6.07 -24.94 12.99
C PRO A 30 -6.15 -23.86 11.91
N ALA A 31 -6.70 -24.13 10.71
CA ALA A 31 -6.78 -23.14 9.64
C ALA A 31 -7.88 -22.10 9.86
N LEU A 32 -9.08 -22.52 10.30
CA LEU A 32 -10.19 -21.60 10.58
C LEU A 32 -9.93 -20.74 11.83
N ALA A 33 -9.50 -21.36 12.93
CA ALA A 33 -9.16 -20.61 14.15
C ALA A 33 -8.03 -19.60 13.90
N ARG A 34 -7.09 -19.92 13.00
CA ARG A 34 -6.07 -18.97 12.55
C ARG A 34 -6.66 -17.82 11.75
N ALA A 35 -7.46 -18.12 10.72
CA ALA A 35 -8.09 -17.10 9.89
C ALA A 35 -8.96 -16.14 10.72
N LEU A 36 -9.72 -16.66 11.68
CA LEU A 36 -10.53 -15.82 12.58
C LEU A 36 -9.67 -14.91 13.46
N ARG A 37 -8.58 -15.42 14.04
CA ARG A 37 -7.66 -14.60 14.84
C ARG A 37 -7.03 -13.49 13.99
N ASP A 38 -6.56 -13.85 12.80
CA ASP A 38 -5.92 -12.93 11.88
C ASP A 38 -6.89 -11.83 11.43
N THR A 39 -8.14 -12.18 11.11
CA THR A 39 -9.17 -11.19 10.79
C THR A 39 -9.51 -10.28 11.97
N LEU A 40 -9.62 -10.81 13.19
CA LEU A 40 -9.88 -10.00 14.39
C LEU A 40 -8.78 -8.96 14.64
N ASP A 41 -7.53 -9.42 14.63
CA ASP A 41 -6.38 -8.55 14.83
C ASP A 41 -6.25 -7.51 13.70
N MET A 42 -6.57 -7.89 12.46
CA MET A 42 -6.63 -6.95 11.33
C MET A 42 -7.67 -5.84 11.55
N GLN A 43 -8.91 -6.18 11.93
CA GLN A 43 -9.97 -5.18 12.15
C GLN A 43 -9.68 -4.28 13.36
N SER A 44 -9.19 -4.88 14.45
CA SER A 44 -8.79 -4.12 15.65
C SER A 44 -7.62 -3.17 15.36
N ALA A 45 -6.60 -3.63 14.64
CA ALA A 45 -5.49 -2.77 14.22
C ALA A 45 -5.96 -1.64 13.29
N SER A 46 -6.90 -1.91 12.37
CA SER A 46 -7.54 -0.90 11.52
C SER A 46 -8.19 0.21 12.33
N ALA A 47 -9.02 -0.16 13.32
CA ALA A 47 -9.75 0.79 14.16
C ALA A 47 -8.79 1.72 14.91
N LEU A 48 -7.73 1.16 15.51
CA LEU A 48 -6.70 1.93 16.22
C LEU A 48 -5.95 2.87 15.27
N PHE A 49 -5.55 2.35 14.12
CA PHE A 49 -4.83 3.10 13.10
C PHE A 49 -5.65 4.28 12.56
N LEU A 50 -6.88 4.03 12.11
CA LEU A 50 -7.79 5.07 11.61
C LEU A 50 -8.10 6.11 12.69
N GLY A 51 -8.27 5.69 13.94
CA GLY A 51 -8.47 6.60 15.06
C GLY A 51 -7.26 7.51 15.34
N GLU A 52 -6.04 7.00 15.14
CA GLU A 52 -4.81 7.81 15.23
C GLU A 52 -4.69 8.79 14.07
N LEU A 53 -4.92 8.35 12.83
CA LEU A 53 -4.94 9.24 11.67
C LEU A 53 -5.98 10.34 11.81
N ALA A 54 -7.17 10.03 12.35
CA ALA A 54 -8.21 11.02 12.59
C ALA A 54 -7.72 12.16 13.50
N ARG A 55 -6.89 11.85 14.51
CA ARG A 55 -6.28 12.84 15.40
C ARG A 55 -5.25 13.72 14.67
N GLN A 56 -4.59 13.19 13.65
CA GLN A 56 -3.57 13.88 12.85
C GLN A 56 -4.17 14.65 11.65
N ALA A 57 -5.40 14.33 11.27
CA ALA A 57 -6.11 14.96 10.16
C ALA A 57 -6.36 16.45 10.41
N THR A 58 -6.00 17.28 9.43
CA THR A 58 -6.14 18.74 9.48
C THR A 58 -7.53 19.20 9.11
N VAL A 59 -8.16 18.49 8.18
CA VAL A 59 -9.47 18.84 7.65
C VAL A 59 -10.56 18.21 8.52
N PRO A 60 -11.55 18.98 9.05
CA PRO A 60 -12.62 18.45 9.89
C PRO A 60 -13.40 17.29 9.26
N GLU A 61 -13.65 17.35 7.95
CA GLU A 61 -14.31 16.32 7.16
C GLU A 61 -13.48 15.03 7.12
N ALA A 62 -12.17 15.14 6.99
CA ALA A 62 -11.24 14.01 7.04
C ALA A 62 -11.21 13.35 8.41
N ARG A 63 -11.13 14.16 9.46
CA ARG A 63 -11.22 13.69 10.84
C ARG A 63 -12.52 12.95 11.10
N LYS A 64 -13.65 13.51 10.66
CA LYS A 64 -14.96 12.88 10.82
C LYS A 64 -15.02 11.53 10.09
N LEU A 65 -14.63 11.50 8.81
CA LEU A 65 -14.60 10.27 8.02
C LEU A 65 -13.76 9.18 8.70
N LEU A 66 -12.54 9.52 9.11
CA LEU A 66 -11.62 8.56 9.73
C LEU A 66 -12.15 8.03 11.07
N PHE A 67 -12.79 8.86 11.90
CA PHE A 67 -13.45 8.38 13.12
C PHE A 67 -14.66 7.50 12.84
N ASP A 68 -15.48 7.86 11.85
CA ASP A 68 -16.62 7.05 11.44
C ASP A 68 -16.16 5.66 10.95
N LEU A 69 -15.10 5.61 10.13
CA LEU A 69 -14.48 4.36 9.68
C LEU A 69 -13.86 3.57 10.84
N ALA A 70 -13.10 4.22 11.73
CA ALA A 70 -12.52 3.58 12.90
C ALA A 70 -13.58 2.90 13.77
N ARG A 71 -14.74 3.56 13.95
CA ARG A 71 -15.88 3.02 14.67
C ARG A 71 -16.48 1.79 13.96
N ILE A 72 -16.61 1.84 12.64
CA ILE A 72 -17.11 0.70 11.85
C ILE A 72 -16.19 -0.52 12.03
N GLU A 73 -14.87 -0.34 11.89
CA GLU A 73 -13.91 -1.44 12.05
C GLU A 73 -13.92 -2.01 13.47
N GLN A 74 -14.08 -1.16 14.48
CA GLN A 74 -14.22 -1.60 15.87
C GLN A 74 -15.48 -2.44 16.09
N LEU A 75 -16.62 -2.01 15.51
CA LEU A 75 -17.88 -2.75 15.61
C LEU A 75 -17.77 -4.09 14.87
N MET A 76 -17.19 -4.11 13.67
CA MET A 76 -16.92 -5.35 12.94
C MET A 76 -16.03 -6.30 13.75
N SER A 77 -14.97 -5.81 14.37
CA SER A 77 -14.12 -6.65 15.22
C SER A 77 -14.92 -7.30 16.36
N LEU A 78 -15.85 -6.58 16.99
CA LEU A 78 -16.70 -7.11 18.05
C LEU A 78 -17.73 -8.12 17.53
N GLU A 79 -18.32 -7.86 16.36
CA GLU A 79 -19.27 -8.78 15.72
C GLU A 79 -18.59 -10.08 15.32
N ILE A 80 -17.39 -10.02 14.75
CA ILE A 80 -16.58 -11.19 14.42
C ILE A 80 -16.27 -11.99 15.68
N ASP A 81 -15.86 -11.33 16.77
CA ASP A 81 -15.52 -11.97 18.05
C ASP A 81 -16.72 -12.73 18.64
N ALA A 82 -17.91 -12.12 18.58
CA ALA A 82 -19.16 -12.76 19.00
C ALA A 82 -19.56 -13.97 18.12
N MET A 83 -19.14 -13.98 16.84
CA MET A 83 -19.39 -15.08 15.91
C MET A 83 -18.36 -16.21 16.01
N VAL A 84 -17.20 -16.00 16.63
CA VAL A 84 -16.14 -17.02 16.75
C VAL A 84 -16.68 -18.33 17.30
N GLY A 85 -17.41 -18.28 18.43
CA GLY A 85 -17.95 -19.48 19.08
C GLY A 85 -19.06 -20.20 18.29
N GLN A 86 -19.60 -19.57 17.24
CA GLN A 86 -20.55 -20.21 16.32
C GLN A 86 -19.83 -20.86 15.12
N LEU A 87 -18.62 -20.39 14.80
CA LEU A 87 -17.84 -20.82 13.64
C LEU A 87 -16.79 -21.86 14.00
N THR A 88 -16.29 -21.87 15.24
CA THR A 88 -15.29 -22.84 15.69
C THR A 88 -15.39 -23.14 17.18
N ASP A 89 -15.24 -24.42 17.52
CA ASP A 89 -15.06 -24.89 18.91
C ASP A 89 -13.59 -24.85 19.35
N SER A 90 -12.67 -24.54 18.43
CA SER A 90 -11.23 -24.49 18.73
C SER A 90 -10.87 -23.14 19.35
N PRO A 91 -10.00 -23.11 20.37
CA PRO A 91 -9.50 -21.85 20.90
C PRO A 91 -8.75 -21.09 19.81
N LEU A 92 -8.97 -19.77 19.75
CA LEU A 92 -8.17 -18.91 18.88
C LEU A 92 -6.73 -18.86 19.41
N PRO A 93 -5.71 -18.84 18.54
CA PRO A 93 -4.34 -18.72 19.02
C PRO A 93 -4.06 -17.31 19.55
N ASP A 94 -3.13 -17.18 20.49
CA ASP A 94 -2.89 -15.95 21.26
C ASP A 94 -2.33 -14.77 20.45
N ARG A 95 -1.78 -15.00 19.26
CA ARG A 95 -1.13 -13.96 18.44
C ARG A 95 -1.57 -14.05 16.98
N PRO A 96 -1.65 -12.94 16.24
CA PRO A 96 -1.88 -12.99 14.81
C PRO A 96 -0.66 -13.53 14.06
N SER A 97 -0.85 -13.91 12.81
CA SER A 97 0.24 -14.17 11.88
C SER A 97 1.05 -12.88 11.64
N LYS A 98 2.38 -13.00 11.44
CA LYS A 98 3.31 -11.85 11.40
C LYS A 98 2.93 -10.75 10.40
N HIS A 99 2.25 -11.07 9.30
CA HIS A 99 1.95 -10.15 8.21
C HIS A 99 0.60 -9.42 8.34
N ILE A 100 -0.24 -9.78 9.31
CA ILE A 100 -1.64 -9.34 9.41
C ILE A 100 -1.78 -7.87 9.74
N VAL A 101 -0.92 -7.37 10.63
CA VAL A 101 -0.99 -5.98 11.11
C VAL A 101 -0.91 -5.01 9.93
N GLY A 102 -0.20 -5.33 8.84
CA GLY A 102 -0.05 -4.47 7.67
C GLY A 102 -1.19 -4.49 6.64
N ILE A 103 -2.24 -5.30 6.83
CA ILE A 103 -3.30 -5.46 5.81
C ILE A 103 -4.30 -4.30 5.88
N LYS A 104 -4.81 -4.00 7.09
CA LYS A 104 -5.69 -2.84 7.36
C LYS A 104 -5.01 -1.71 8.14
N THR A 105 -3.69 -1.71 8.19
CA THR A 105 -2.96 -0.51 8.58
C THR A 105 -2.14 -0.02 7.40
N ALA A 106 -1.81 1.26 7.39
CA ALA A 106 -0.86 1.81 6.46
C ALA A 106 0.30 2.41 7.28
N PRO A 107 1.24 1.58 7.76
CA PRO A 107 2.29 2.02 8.68
C PRO A 107 3.13 3.16 8.09
N GLU A 108 3.24 3.22 6.76
CA GLU A 108 3.83 4.34 6.06
C GLU A 108 3.17 5.69 6.37
N TRP A 109 1.95 5.78 6.91
CA TRP A 109 1.29 7.04 7.24
C TRP A 109 1.27 7.40 8.72
N SER A 110 1.72 6.50 9.60
CA SER A 110 1.57 6.62 11.06
C SER A 110 2.25 7.85 11.70
N HIS A 111 3.27 8.41 11.03
CA HIS A 111 4.07 9.53 11.53
C HIS A 111 3.81 10.85 10.80
N LEU A 112 2.84 10.88 9.90
CA LEU A 112 2.55 12.10 9.16
C LEU A 112 1.83 13.12 10.03
N ARG A 113 2.17 14.38 9.80
CA ARG A 113 1.40 15.51 10.30
C ARG A 113 0.70 16.10 9.10
N LEU A 114 -0.55 16.52 9.29
CA LEU A 114 -1.36 17.15 8.25
C LEU A 114 -1.86 16.16 7.19
N ILE A 115 -2.91 15.40 7.54
CA ILE A 115 -3.61 14.53 6.59
C ILE A 115 -4.82 15.27 6.03
N THR A 116 -4.85 15.43 4.70
CA THR A 116 -5.99 16.04 3.99
C THR A 116 -7.12 15.05 3.75
N PHE A 117 -8.25 15.52 3.22
CA PHE A 117 -9.43 14.70 3.01
C PHE A 117 -9.23 13.63 1.93
N GLU A 118 -8.70 14.01 0.77
CA GLU A 118 -8.41 13.11 -0.33
C GLU A 118 -7.34 12.08 0.04
N GLN A 119 -6.31 12.47 0.80
CA GLN A 119 -5.31 11.54 1.34
C GLN A 119 -5.95 10.53 2.28
N ALA A 120 -6.80 10.98 3.22
CA ALA A 120 -7.51 10.10 4.14
C ALA A 120 -8.39 9.07 3.39
N ILE A 121 -9.12 9.51 2.36
CA ILE A 121 -9.94 8.59 1.53
C ILE A 121 -9.05 7.61 0.78
N ALA A 122 -8.00 8.07 0.11
CA ALA A 122 -7.11 7.23 -0.68
C ALA A 122 -6.41 6.15 0.16
N MET A 123 -5.98 6.50 1.37
CA MET A 123 -5.42 5.56 2.34
C MET A 123 -6.45 4.52 2.81
N ALA A 124 -7.65 4.97 3.16
CA ALA A 124 -8.73 4.08 3.60
C ALA A 124 -9.13 3.12 2.47
N LEU A 125 -9.18 3.61 1.23
CA LEU A 125 -9.47 2.81 0.04
C LEU A 125 -8.41 1.71 -0.17
N ASP A 126 -7.12 2.07 -0.10
CA ASP A 126 -6.01 1.12 -0.25
C ASP A 126 -6.03 0.03 0.84
N CYS A 127 -6.26 0.40 2.10
CA CYS A 127 -6.42 -0.56 3.20
C CYS A 127 -7.64 -1.48 2.99
N THR A 128 -8.77 -0.91 2.57
CA THR A 128 -10.01 -1.67 2.38
C THR A 128 -9.87 -2.69 1.25
N ARG A 129 -9.22 -2.33 0.13
CA ARG A 129 -8.95 -3.25 -0.99
C ARG A 129 -8.01 -4.39 -0.59
N ARG A 130 -6.92 -4.09 0.13
CA ARG A 130 -6.01 -5.12 0.65
C ARG A 130 -6.73 -6.12 1.55
N ALA A 131 -7.66 -5.63 2.37
CA ALA A 131 -8.44 -6.49 3.25
C ALA A 131 -9.46 -7.34 2.51
N ALA A 132 -10.16 -6.79 1.52
CA ALA A 132 -11.07 -7.55 0.67
C ALA A 132 -10.33 -8.70 -0.04
N HIS A 133 -9.15 -8.43 -0.59
CA HIS A 133 -8.29 -9.47 -1.17
C HIS A 133 -7.87 -10.52 -0.13
N PHE A 134 -7.39 -10.10 1.05
CA PHE A 134 -7.01 -11.02 2.12
C PHE A 134 -8.17 -11.92 2.55
N LEU A 135 -9.37 -11.35 2.75
CA LEU A 135 -10.56 -12.10 3.15
C LEU A 135 -11.00 -13.08 2.06
N THR A 136 -10.86 -12.70 0.78
CA THR A 136 -11.12 -13.58 -0.36
C THR A 136 -10.11 -14.73 -0.44
N ASP A 137 -8.82 -14.46 -0.24
CA ASP A 137 -7.76 -15.47 -0.21
C ASP A 137 -7.94 -16.44 0.97
N MET A 138 -8.48 -15.94 2.09
CA MET A 138 -8.85 -16.78 3.23
C MET A 138 -10.09 -17.62 2.95
N ALA A 139 -11.13 -17.02 2.37
CA ALA A 139 -12.33 -17.72 1.93
C ALA A 139 -11.99 -18.90 1.00
N ALA A 140 -11.05 -18.73 0.05
CA ALA A 140 -10.63 -19.79 -0.87
C ALA A 140 -10.05 -21.06 -0.20
N GLN A 141 -9.72 -21.00 1.08
CA GLN A 141 -9.18 -22.11 1.88
C GLN A 141 -10.21 -22.69 2.86
N LEU A 142 -11.44 -22.17 2.85
CA LEU A 142 -12.51 -22.48 3.78
C LEU A 142 -13.71 -23.11 3.05
N ASP A 143 -14.54 -23.86 3.78
CA ASP A 143 -15.74 -24.51 3.26
C ASP A 143 -16.94 -24.21 4.17
N GLY A 144 -18.15 -24.35 3.62
CA GLY A 144 -19.41 -24.27 4.37
C GLY A 144 -19.65 -22.89 5.02
N PRO A 145 -20.22 -22.83 6.24
CA PRO A 145 -20.57 -21.56 6.88
C PRO A 145 -19.40 -20.59 7.08
N ALA A 146 -18.17 -21.12 7.22
CA ALA A 146 -16.98 -20.30 7.32
C ALA A 146 -16.64 -19.61 6.00
N LEU A 147 -16.78 -20.31 4.86
CA LEU A 147 -16.62 -19.71 3.53
C LEU A 147 -17.58 -18.53 3.35
N ASP A 148 -18.88 -18.76 3.59
CA ASP A 148 -19.92 -17.75 3.43
C ASP A 148 -19.68 -16.52 4.31
N PHE A 149 -19.22 -16.74 5.54
CA PHE A 149 -18.86 -15.68 6.47
C PHE A 149 -17.72 -14.80 5.93
N PHE A 150 -16.61 -15.39 5.50
CA PHE A 150 -15.47 -14.62 4.98
C PHE A 150 -15.80 -13.92 3.65
N LEU A 151 -16.57 -14.55 2.77
CA LEU A 151 -17.04 -13.91 1.53
C LEU A 151 -17.97 -12.73 1.80
N THR A 152 -18.84 -12.83 2.81
CA THR A 152 -19.71 -11.72 3.21
C THR A 152 -18.90 -10.54 3.75
N LEU A 153 -17.86 -10.80 4.55
CA LEU A 153 -16.95 -9.76 5.02
C LEU A 153 -16.17 -9.12 3.86
N ALA A 154 -15.66 -9.95 2.93
CA ALA A 154 -14.95 -9.47 1.74
C ALA A 154 -15.85 -8.56 0.90
N GLN A 155 -17.10 -8.96 0.65
CA GLN A 155 -18.08 -8.15 -0.07
C GLN A 155 -18.38 -6.84 0.65
N SER A 156 -18.48 -6.85 1.98
CA SER A 156 -18.68 -5.62 2.77
C SER A 156 -17.50 -4.64 2.62
N ASP A 157 -16.27 -5.15 2.54
CA ASP A 157 -15.09 -4.32 2.26
C ASP A 157 -15.10 -3.82 0.79
N GLU A 158 -15.47 -4.64 -0.19
CA GLU A 158 -15.61 -4.21 -1.59
C GLU A 158 -16.66 -3.09 -1.76
N ASP A 159 -17.83 -3.23 -1.15
CA ASP A 159 -18.89 -2.21 -1.20
C ASP A 159 -18.39 -0.87 -0.61
N ARG A 160 -17.66 -0.94 0.50
CA ARG A 160 -17.04 0.23 1.15
C ARG A 160 -15.93 0.83 0.29
N ALA A 161 -15.11 0.00 -0.35
CA ALA A 161 -14.07 0.44 -1.28
C ALA A 161 -14.71 1.21 -2.45
N ALA A 162 -15.81 0.71 -3.02
CA ALA A 162 -16.56 1.42 -4.07
C ALA A 162 -17.11 2.77 -3.58
N MET A 163 -17.62 2.85 -2.34
CA MET A 163 -18.08 4.12 -1.75
C MET A 163 -16.94 5.13 -1.57
N LEU A 164 -15.79 4.69 -1.07
CA LEU A 164 -14.60 5.52 -0.89
C LEU A 164 -14.05 5.98 -2.23
N GLU A 165 -14.01 5.09 -3.23
CA GLU A 165 -13.58 5.39 -4.59
C GLU A 165 -14.44 6.49 -5.23
N ASN A 166 -15.76 6.34 -5.19
CA ASN A 166 -16.68 7.37 -5.69
C ASN A 166 -16.52 8.72 -4.97
N SER A 167 -16.25 8.68 -3.66
CA SER A 167 -16.01 9.89 -2.87
C SER A 167 -14.71 10.58 -3.24
N LEU A 168 -13.65 9.80 -3.48
CA LEU A 168 -12.36 10.29 -3.94
C LEU A 168 -12.48 10.94 -5.32
N ASP A 169 -13.12 10.25 -6.27
CA ASP A 169 -13.26 10.74 -7.65
C ASP A 169 -14.04 12.05 -7.71
N ARG A 170 -15.10 12.17 -6.93
CA ARG A 170 -15.84 13.43 -6.79
C ARG A 170 -14.96 14.53 -6.23
N ARG A 171 -14.22 14.25 -5.15
CA ARG A 171 -13.36 15.26 -4.51
C ARG A 171 -12.23 15.72 -5.44
N LEU A 172 -11.60 14.80 -6.16
CA LEU A 172 -10.55 15.13 -7.12
C LEU A 172 -11.10 15.99 -8.26
N LYS A 173 -12.28 15.65 -8.79
CA LYS A 173 -12.96 16.50 -9.80
C LYS A 173 -13.27 17.91 -9.30
N GLU A 174 -13.66 18.06 -8.04
CA GLU A 174 -13.89 19.37 -7.43
C GLU A 174 -12.59 20.18 -7.29
N LEU A 175 -11.50 19.54 -6.83
CA LEU A 175 -10.20 20.18 -6.65
C LEU A 175 -9.55 20.59 -7.99
N THR A 176 -9.68 19.74 -9.01
CA THR A 176 -9.04 19.98 -10.31
C THR A 176 -9.94 20.68 -11.32
N ALA A 177 -11.15 21.09 -10.94
CA ALA A 177 -12.05 21.82 -11.80
C ALA A 177 -11.39 23.11 -12.33
N GLY A 178 -11.15 23.16 -13.64
CA GLY A 178 -10.52 24.30 -14.31
C GLY A 178 -9.01 24.42 -14.10
N GLN A 179 -8.36 23.42 -13.50
CA GLN A 179 -6.90 23.38 -13.32
C GLN A 179 -6.21 22.75 -14.54
N ASP A 180 -5.05 23.30 -14.93
CA ASP A 180 -4.14 22.67 -15.88
C ASP A 180 -3.35 21.57 -15.17
N VAL A 181 -3.24 20.39 -15.78
CA VAL A 181 -2.42 19.27 -15.29
C VAL A 181 -0.96 19.68 -15.05
N ARG A 182 -0.43 20.64 -15.82
CA ARG A 182 0.92 21.19 -15.60
C ARG A 182 1.08 21.82 -14.23
N ARG A 183 0.01 22.38 -13.64
CA ARG A 183 0.04 22.90 -12.26
C ARG A 183 0.24 21.79 -11.25
N VAL A 184 -0.41 20.65 -11.45
CA VAL A 184 -0.24 19.47 -10.58
C VAL A 184 1.15 18.85 -10.75
N LEU A 185 1.69 18.84 -11.97
CA LEU A 185 3.08 18.45 -12.20
C LEU A 185 4.06 19.40 -11.51
N ALA A 186 3.81 20.72 -11.50
CA ALA A 186 4.61 21.69 -10.77
C ALA A 186 4.60 21.43 -9.25
N GLU A 187 3.42 21.17 -8.68
CA GLU A 187 3.28 20.79 -7.26
C GLU A 187 4.00 19.47 -6.94
N THR A 188 3.92 18.50 -7.85
CA THR A 188 4.62 17.21 -7.73
C THR A 188 6.13 17.42 -7.79
N LEU A 189 6.61 18.26 -8.70
CA LEU A 189 8.02 18.63 -8.83
C LEU A 189 8.55 19.28 -7.55
N ASP A 190 7.79 20.21 -6.97
CA ASP A 190 8.17 20.88 -5.73
C ASP A 190 8.17 19.91 -4.53
N ALA A 191 7.21 18.99 -4.47
CA ALA A 191 7.16 17.93 -3.47
C ALA A 191 8.39 17.00 -3.56
N VAL A 192 8.77 16.58 -4.77
CA VAL A 192 9.97 15.76 -5.00
C VAL A 192 11.25 16.51 -4.62
N ARG A 193 11.36 17.80 -5.00
CA ARG A 193 12.48 18.66 -4.58
C ARG A 193 12.54 18.82 -3.07
N HIS A 194 11.39 18.93 -2.40
CA HIS A 194 11.30 18.99 -0.95
C HIS A 194 11.78 17.68 -0.30
N ALA A 195 11.35 16.52 -0.80
CA ALA A 195 11.81 15.22 -0.34
C ALA A 195 13.34 15.08 -0.49
N GLY A 196 13.91 15.48 -1.63
CA GLY A 196 15.36 15.50 -1.84
C GLY A 196 16.11 16.39 -0.83
N LYS A 197 15.58 17.59 -0.54
CA LYS A 197 16.12 18.48 0.50
C LYS A 197 16.03 17.84 1.89
N ALA A 198 14.96 17.12 2.19
CA ALA A 198 14.78 16.42 3.46
C ALA A 198 15.82 15.30 3.61
N TYR A 199 16.01 14.44 2.60
CA TYR A 199 17.07 13.43 2.62
C TYR A 199 18.46 14.05 2.83
N ALA A 200 18.79 15.12 2.09
CA ALA A 200 20.05 15.86 2.25
C ALA A 200 20.23 16.45 3.65
N TRP A 201 19.14 16.87 4.29
CA TRP A 201 19.15 17.43 5.64
C TRP A 201 19.42 16.35 6.69
N ILE A 202 18.80 15.17 6.54
CA ILE A 202 18.99 14.00 7.42
C ILE A 202 20.41 13.46 7.24
N ALA A 203 20.90 13.31 6.00
CA ALA A 203 22.24 12.82 5.69
C ALA A 203 23.36 13.63 6.38
N ARG A 204 23.21 14.96 6.40
CA ARG A 204 24.16 15.88 7.06
C ARG A 204 24.20 15.76 8.58
N ARG A 205 23.21 15.11 9.20
CA ARG A 205 23.04 15.02 10.65
C ARG A 205 23.22 13.60 11.20
N THR A 206 23.13 12.59 10.35
CA THR A 206 23.52 11.24 10.77
C THR A 206 25.04 11.14 10.92
N SER A 207 25.48 10.52 12.02
CA SER A 207 26.89 10.24 12.30
C SER A 207 27.37 8.97 11.59
N ARG A 208 26.46 8.11 11.13
CA ARG A 208 26.76 6.80 10.55
C ARG A 208 27.03 6.92 9.05
N ALA A 209 28.25 6.59 8.63
CA ALA A 209 28.71 6.75 7.25
C ALA A 209 27.82 6.02 6.23
N ARG A 210 27.43 4.77 6.52
CA ARG A 210 26.56 3.97 5.64
C ARG A 210 25.16 4.58 5.47
N THR A 211 24.58 5.03 6.57
CA THR A 211 23.28 5.74 6.55
C THR A 211 23.38 7.02 5.73
N ARG A 212 24.47 7.78 5.90
CA ARG A 212 24.72 9.00 5.14
C ARG A 212 24.79 8.73 3.63
N GLU A 213 25.62 7.79 3.20
CA GLU A 213 25.80 7.44 1.78
C GLU A 213 24.47 7.04 1.13
N PHE A 214 23.65 6.24 1.82
CA PHE A 214 22.33 5.87 1.33
C PHE A 214 21.39 7.07 1.18
N LEU A 215 21.33 7.95 2.17
CA LEU A 215 20.47 9.14 2.14
C LEU A 215 20.91 10.14 1.06
N GLU A 216 22.22 10.27 0.83
CA GLU A 216 22.77 11.06 -0.29
C GLU A 216 22.34 10.45 -1.64
N GLY A 217 22.39 9.13 -1.79
CA GLY A 217 21.86 8.49 -3.00
C GLY A 217 20.34 8.63 -3.17
N MET A 218 19.55 8.64 -2.08
CA MET A 218 18.11 8.97 -2.17
C MET A 218 17.86 10.41 -2.61
N GLN A 219 18.72 11.36 -2.22
CA GLN A 219 18.67 12.72 -2.74
C GLN A 219 18.91 12.76 -4.26
N GLU A 220 19.86 11.97 -4.77
CA GLU A 220 20.12 11.85 -6.21
C GLU A 220 18.92 11.26 -6.97
N VAL A 221 18.25 10.26 -6.40
CA VAL A 221 16.99 9.71 -6.95
C VAL A 221 15.92 10.78 -7.05
N CYS A 222 15.72 11.59 -5.99
CA CYS A 222 14.78 12.71 -6.06
C CYS A 222 15.17 13.73 -7.13
N ALA A 223 16.46 14.00 -7.33
CA ALA A 223 16.91 14.91 -8.39
C ALA A 223 16.59 14.37 -9.79
N LEU A 224 16.73 13.06 -10.01
CA LEU A 224 16.33 12.41 -11.26
C LEU A 224 14.81 12.51 -11.48
N HIS A 225 14.00 12.20 -10.46
CA HIS A 225 12.54 12.33 -10.56
C HIS A 225 12.12 13.78 -10.87
N ALA A 226 12.77 14.75 -10.23
CA ALA A 226 12.54 16.16 -10.51
C ALA A 226 12.88 16.52 -11.97
N ALA A 227 14.00 16.01 -12.51
CA ALA A 227 14.36 16.22 -13.91
C ALA A 227 13.35 15.59 -14.87
N ASN A 228 12.86 14.38 -14.57
CA ASN A 228 11.85 13.70 -15.39
C ASN A 228 10.52 14.47 -15.41
N ILE A 229 10.02 14.88 -14.24
CA ILE A 229 8.78 15.66 -14.13
C ILE A 229 8.94 17.01 -14.84
N GLN A 230 10.08 17.69 -14.69
CA GLN A 230 10.37 18.92 -15.41
C GLN A 230 10.36 18.69 -16.94
N GLY A 231 10.89 17.56 -17.42
CA GLY A 231 10.83 17.17 -18.82
C GLY A 231 9.40 17.02 -19.33
N LEU A 232 8.50 16.43 -18.53
CA LEU A 232 7.07 16.30 -18.86
C LEU A 232 6.37 17.67 -18.93
N MET A 233 6.79 18.63 -18.12
CA MET A 233 6.27 20.00 -18.15
C MET A 233 6.81 20.84 -19.32
N GLY A 234 7.92 20.41 -19.93
CA GLY A 234 8.67 21.16 -20.92
C GLY A 234 9.26 22.47 -20.36
N ASP A 235 9.38 23.47 -21.22
CA ASP A 235 9.88 24.82 -20.85
C ASP A 235 8.90 25.64 -19.99
N THR A 236 7.77 25.05 -19.59
CA THR A 236 6.76 25.74 -18.80
C THR A 236 7.23 25.89 -17.36
N THR A 237 7.39 27.14 -16.91
CA THR A 237 7.59 27.46 -15.50
C THR A 237 6.27 27.95 -14.92
N ILE A 238 5.75 27.24 -13.93
CA ILE A 238 4.54 27.60 -13.19
C ILE A 238 4.97 27.88 -11.75
N ASP A 239 4.70 29.09 -11.27
CA ASP A 239 4.88 29.43 -9.86
C ASP A 239 3.67 28.94 -9.07
N VAL A 240 3.92 28.20 -7.99
CA VAL A 240 2.87 27.61 -7.16
C VAL A 240 2.72 28.47 -5.90
N GLU A 241 1.98 29.57 -6.01
CA GLU A 241 1.67 30.41 -4.84
C GLU A 241 0.60 29.76 -3.95
N ASP A 242 -0.41 29.13 -4.57
CA ASP A 242 -1.50 28.41 -3.89
C ASP A 242 -1.53 26.94 -4.34
N PRO A 243 -1.24 25.94 -3.49
CA PRO A 243 -1.29 24.55 -3.89
C PRO A 243 -2.73 24.06 -4.08
N VAL A 244 -2.99 23.35 -5.19
CA VAL A 244 -4.23 22.59 -5.42
C VAL A 244 -4.33 21.44 -4.43
N PHE A 245 -3.21 20.78 -4.14
CA PHE A 245 -3.11 19.67 -3.21
C PHE A 245 -2.29 20.04 -1.98
N GLU A 246 -2.98 20.60 -0.98
CA GLU A 246 -2.38 20.90 0.32
C GLU A 246 -1.67 19.66 0.90
N GLY A 247 -0.52 19.85 1.51
CA GLY A 247 0.21 18.77 2.19
C GLY A 247 0.85 17.73 1.26
N LEU A 248 0.85 17.89 -0.07
CA LEU A 248 1.53 16.98 -1.01
C LEU A 248 3.02 16.78 -0.67
N ALA A 249 3.73 17.87 -0.40
CA ALA A 249 5.13 17.82 0.01
C ALA A 249 5.33 17.08 1.34
N ALA A 250 4.40 17.24 2.30
CA ALA A 250 4.46 16.55 3.58
C ALA A 250 4.21 15.04 3.43
N ALA A 251 3.26 14.64 2.57
CA ALA A 251 2.93 13.24 2.33
C ALA A 251 4.07 12.47 1.64
N THR A 252 4.86 13.13 0.81
CA THR A 252 5.94 12.51 0.01
C THR A 252 7.32 12.59 0.67
N ALA A 253 7.52 13.51 1.61
CA ALA A 253 8.78 13.66 2.33
C ALA A 253 9.06 12.46 3.26
N PRO A 254 10.33 12.10 3.51
CA PRO A 254 10.69 11.15 4.57
C PRO A 254 10.21 11.63 5.94
N ALA A 255 9.61 10.72 6.70
CA ALA A 255 9.10 10.98 8.04
C ALA A 255 9.91 10.15 9.05
N LEU A 256 10.43 10.80 10.08
CA LEU A 256 11.25 10.17 11.11
C LEU A 256 10.37 9.70 12.27
N ASP A 257 10.61 8.48 12.70
CA ASP A 257 10.02 7.85 13.89
C ASP A 257 10.95 7.94 15.12
N CYS A 258 12.20 8.37 14.92
CA CYS A 258 13.25 8.50 15.93
C CYS A 258 14.11 9.77 15.72
N PRO A 259 14.91 10.18 16.71
CA PRO A 259 15.91 11.23 16.54
C PRO A 259 16.89 10.92 15.39
N VAL A 260 17.33 11.95 14.66
CA VAL A 260 18.21 11.77 13.50
C VAL A 260 19.57 11.19 13.88
N GLU A 261 20.04 11.51 15.08
CA GLU A 261 21.28 11.04 15.66
C GLU A 261 21.28 9.51 15.87
N ASP A 262 20.10 8.95 16.16
CA ASP A 262 19.89 7.53 16.41
C ASP A 262 19.59 6.74 15.13
N LEU A 263 19.38 7.43 14.01
CA LEU A 263 18.99 6.83 12.73
C LEU A 263 20.07 5.86 12.23
N ASP A 264 19.78 4.58 12.39
CA ASP A 264 20.58 3.50 11.83
C ASP A 264 20.24 3.24 10.35
N PHE A 265 20.99 2.33 9.74
CA PHE A 265 20.81 2.03 8.32
C PHE A 265 19.47 1.36 8.04
N GLU A 266 18.99 0.50 8.93
CA GLU A 266 17.72 -0.21 8.79
C GLU A 266 16.53 0.73 8.95
N ALA A 267 16.57 1.63 9.93
CA ALA A 267 15.62 2.70 10.13
C ALA A 267 15.59 3.67 8.93
N ALA A 268 16.75 4.01 8.36
CA ALA A 268 16.80 4.82 7.14
C ALA A 268 16.18 4.13 5.93
N LEU A 269 16.41 2.82 5.76
CA LEU A 269 15.76 2.01 4.74
C LEU A 269 14.24 1.98 4.96
N ARG A 270 13.76 1.72 6.18
CA ARG A 270 12.32 1.76 6.50
C ARG A 270 11.70 3.12 6.19
N MET A 271 12.33 4.19 6.65
CA MET A 271 11.91 5.56 6.37
C MET A 271 11.76 5.82 4.87
N ALA A 272 12.77 5.45 4.07
CA ALA A 272 12.74 5.61 2.62
C ALA A 272 11.66 4.75 1.98
N MET A 273 11.54 3.46 2.35
CA MET A 273 10.49 2.57 1.87
C MET A 273 9.10 3.17 2.13
N HIS A 274 8.84 3.65 3.34
CA HIS A 274 7.57 4.25 3.70
C HIS A 274 7.30 5.53 2.90
N ALA A 275 8.29 6.40 2.71
CA ALA A 275 8.15 7.60 1.88
C ALA A 275 7.79 7.26 0.43
N GLN A 276 8.46 6.27 -0.17
CA GLN A 276 8.19 5.81 -1.52
C GLN A 276 6.78 5.18 -1.63
N LYS A 277 6.33 4.39 -0.65
CA LYS A 277 4.96 3.86 -0.60
C LYS A 277 3.91 4.97 -0.58
N ARG A 278 4.12 6.01 0.24
CA ARG A 278 3.22 7.16 0.29
C ARG A 278 3.21 7.92 -1.03
N ALA A 279 4.37 8.20 -1.60
CA ALA A 279 4.49 8.88 -2.88
C ALA A 279 3.76 8.12 -3.99
N ALA A 280 3.93 6.80 -4.06
CA ALA A 280 3.19 5.95 -4.99
C ALA A 280 1.66 6.07 -4.84
N LEU A 281 1.15 6.03 -3.60
CA LEU A 281 -0.28 6.16 -3.34
C LEU A 281 -0.79 7.54 -3.77
N VAL A 282 -0.06 8.60 -3.42
CA VAL A 282 -0.45 9.98 -3.75
C VAL A 282 -0.42 10.22 -5.26
N HIS A 283 0.64 9.83 -5.98
CA HIS A 283 0.69 9.98 -7.43
C HIS A 283 -0.40 9.16 -8.13
N GLY A 284 -0.66 7.93 -7.66
CA GLY A 284 -1.75 7.10 -8.16
C GLY A 284 -3.14 7.71 -7.91
N MET A 285 -3.34 8.37 -6.76
CA MET A 285 -4.53 9.15 -6.47
C MET A 285 -4.66 10.33 -7.45
N LEU A 286 -3.60 11.12 -7.63
CA LEU A 286 -3.60 12.30 -8.51
C LEU A 286 -3.86 11.93 -9.97
N ALA A 287 -3.36 10.78 -10.43
CA ALA A 287 -3.60 10.28 -11.79
C ALA A 287 -5.10 10.18 -12.13
N ARG A 288 -5.95 9.89 -11.14
CA ARG A 288 -7.41 9.78 -11.32
C ARG A 288 -8.07 11.11 -11.68
N ALA A 289 -7.41 12.22 -11.39
CA ALA A 289 -7.94 13.56 -11.65
C ALA A 289 -7.80 13.99 -13.12
N PHE A 290 -7.03 13.25 -13.92
CA PHE A 290 -6.70 13.58 -15.30
C PHE A 290 -7.06 12.42 -16.24
N PRO A 291 -7.39 12.70 -17.51
CA PRO A 291 -7.57 11.66 -18.53
C PRO A 291 -6.25 11.35 -19.26
N GLY A 292 -6.25 10.29 -20.07
CA GLY A 292 -5.30 10.11 -21.17
C GLY A 292 -3.84 9.92 -20.76
N GLU A 293 -2.95 10.60 -21.50
CA GLU A 293 -1.50 10.45 -21.38
C GLU A 293 -0.98 11.00 -20.05
N GLU A 294 -1.59 12.07 -19.54
CA GLU A 294 -1.16 12.73 -18.31
C GLU A 294 -1.48 11.88 -17.06
N ALA A 295 -2.62 11.18 -17.09
CA ALA A 295 -2.92 10.15 -16.10
C ALA A 295 -1.88 9.02 -16.12
N GLN A 296 -1.51 8.57 -17.32
CA GLN A 296 -0.52 7.51 -17.49
C GLN A 296 0.86 7.93 -16.96
N GLN A 297 1.29 9.17 -17.20
CA GLN A 297 2.54 9.69 -16.67
C GLN A 297 2.58 9.67 -15.13
N LEU A 298 1.51 10.08 -14.46
CA LEU A 298 1.41 10.02 -13.01
C LEU A 298 1.39 8.57 -12.48
N LEU A 299 0.76 7.64 -13.22
CA LEU A 299 0.80 6.21 -12.91
C LEU A 299 2.21 5.62 -13.08
N ASP A 300 2.96 6.02 -14.10
CA ASP A 300 4.33 5.56 -14.33
C ASP A 300 5.27 6.04 -13.19
N ILE A 301 5.08 7.27 -12.72
CA ILE A 301 5.77 7.78 -11.52
C ILE A 301 5.37 6.94 -10.30
N ALA A 302 4.07 6.69 -10.09
CA ALA A 302 3.60 5.88 -8.98
C ALA A 302 4.20 4.46 -8.99
N ASP A 303 4.29 3.83 -10.16
CA ASP A 303 4.86 2.50 -10.34
C ASP A 303 6.38 2.48 -10.09
N ALA A 304 7.12 3.53 -10.49
CA ALA A 304 8.52 3.68 -10.14
C ALA A 304 8.71 3.73 -8.61
N GLU A 305 7.93 4.57 -7.92
CA GLU A 305 7.93 4.68 -6.45
C GLU A 305 7.59 3.34 -5.77
N ARG A 306 6.62 2.55 -6.30
CA ARG A 306 6.33 1.20 -5.78
C ARG A 306 7.52 0.25 -5.96
N ARG A 307 8.18 0.26 -7.11
CA ARG A 307 9.36 -0.58 -7.37
C ARG A 307 10.53 -0.22 -6.47
N HIS A 308 10.70 1.07 -6.15
CA HIS A 308 11.68 1.51 -5.18
C HIS A 308 11.37 0.98 -3.78
N ALA A 309 10.13 1.17 -3.31
CA ALA A 309 9.69 0.63 -2.04
C ALA A 309 9.89 -0.89 -1.95
N ALA A 310 9.53 -1.63 -3.01
CA ALA A 310 9.70 -3.08 -3.08
C ALA A 310 11.17 -3.50 -3.04
N THR A 311 12.06 -2.74 -3.67
CA THR A 311 13.48 -3.06 -3.60
C THR A 311 14.05 -2.78 -2.22
N VAL A 312 13.72 -1.64 -1.62
CA VAL A 312 14.15 -1.34 -0.25
C VAL A 312 13.61 -2.39 0.72
N ALA A 313 12.36 -2.85 0.54
CA ALA A 313 11.81 -3.99 1.28
C ALA A 313 12.63 -5.27 1.10
N SER A 314 13.03 -5.61 -0.15
CA SER A 314 13.89 -6.77 -0.40
C SER A 314 15.25 -6.68 0.29
N VAL A 315 15.81 -5.47 0.42
CA VAL A 315 17.06 -5.24 1.16
C VAL A 315 16.82 -5.40 2.66
N LEU A 316 15.73 -4.84 3.19
CA LEU A 316 15.33 -5.00 4.60
C LEU A 316 15.15 -6.47 4.98
N ASP A 317 14.50 -7.27 4.13
CA ASP A 317 14.27 -8.71 4.37
C ASP A 317 15.58 -9.50 4.45
N ARG A 318 16.65 -9.05 3.77
CA ARG A 318 17.98 -9.68 3.81
C ARG A 318 18.83 -9.23 5.01
N ILE A 319 18.51 -8.07 5.58
CA ILE A 319 19.18 -7.51 6.76
C ILE A 319 18.53 -8.03 8.05
N ALA A 320 17.23 -8.32 8.01
CA ALA A 320 16.52 -8.92 9.13
C ALA A 320 17.24 -10.19 9.58
N PRO A 321 17.52 -10.37 10.88
CA PRO A 321 18.12 -11.60 11.36
C PRO A 321 17.21 -12.77 10.96
N HIS A 322 17.76 -13.76 10.26
CA HIS A 322 17.11 -15.05 10.14
C HIS A 322 16.99 -15.64 11.55
N ASP A 323 15.84 -15.48 12.18
CA ASP A 323 15.51 -15.99 13.52
C ASP A 323 15.56 -17.53 13.64
N ASP A 324 16.05 -18.27 12.64
CA ASP A 324 16.06 -19.75 12.59
C ASP A 324 17.45 -20.40 12.44
N LEU A 325 18.54 -19.70 12.77
CA LEU A 325 19.88 -20.30 12.81
C LEU A 325 20.57 -20.05 14.16
N GLU A 326 20.03 -20.66 15.22
CA GLU A 326 20.90 -21.13 16.30
C GLU A 326 21.81 -22.25 15.75
N ASP A 327 23.09 -22.14 16.05
CA ASP A 327 24.16 -23.11 15.79
C ASP A 327 24.54 -23.39 14.32
N THR A 328 25.32 -22.46 13.73
CA THR A 328 26.68 -22.80 13.25
C THR A 328 27.44 -21.53 12.86
N LEU A 329 28.35 -21.11 13.75
CA LEU A 329 29.36 -20.10 13.45
C LEU A 329 30.24 -20.57 12.28
N SER A 330 30.23 -19.81 11.18
CA SER A 330 31.32 -19.78 10.21
C SER A 330 31.77 -18.32 10.01
N PRO A 331 33.05 -17.97 10.24
CA PRO A 331 33.54 -16.59 10.19
C PRO A 331 33.78 -16.07 8.76
N SER A 332 32.95 -16.43 7.78
CA SER A 332 33.20 -16.09 6.36
C SER A 332 32.31 -14.97 5.78
N LEU A 333 31.53 -14.25 6.59
CA LEU A 333 30.67 -13.15 6.10
C LEU A 333 31.40 -11.81 5.88
N ALA A 334 32.73 -11.77 5.97
CA ALA A 334 33.51 -10.54 5.74
C ALA A 334 33.58 -10.05 4.27
N HIS A 335 32.88 -10.70 3.34
CA HIS A 335 32.81 -10.31 1.93
C HIS A 335 31.37 -10.46 1.41
N ALA A 336 30.44 -9.68 1.96
CA ALA A 336 29.14 -9.52 1.30
C ALA A 336 29.33 -8.76 -0.04
N PRO A 337 28.61 -9.14 -1.10
CA PRO A 337 28.75 -8.50 -2.40
C PRO A 337 28.34 -7.03 -2.33
N ARG A 338 29.12 -6.15 -2.98
CA ARG A 338 28.75 -4.77 -3.26
C ARG A 338 27.57 -4.80 -4.25
N GLU A 339 26.35 -4.58 -3.78
CA GLU A 339 25.17 -4.53 -4.64
C GLU A 339 25.02 -3.12 -5.22
N SER A 340 25.32 -2.96 -6.50
CA SER A 340 24.91 -1.76 -7.23
C SER A 340 23.42 -1.87 -7.56
N TRP A 341 22.63 -0.94 -7.04
CA TRP A 341 21.21 -0.83 -7.31
C TRP A 341 20.94 0.28 -8.33
N THR A 342 20.40 -0.06 -9.50
CA THR A 342 19.91 0.95 -10.46
C THR A 342 18.49 1.32 -10.11
N CYS A 343 18.28 2.63 -9.88
CA CYS A 343 16.94 3.20 -9.82
C CYS A 343 16.23 2.86 -11.13
N PRO A 344 15.11 2.11 -11.15
CA PRO A 344 14.33 1.94 -12.37
C PRO A 344 13.83 3.32 -12.83
N ALA A 345 14.44 3.85 -13.89
CA ALA A 345 14.00 5.10 -14.48
C ALA A 345 12.52 5.00 -14.89
N ILE A 346 11.79 6.11 -14.72
CA ILE A 346 10.52 6.30 -15.41
C ILE A 346 10.85 6.19 -16.92
N PRO A 347 10.20 5.31 -17.70
CA PRO A 347 10.45 5.22 -19.13
C PRO A 347 10.20 6.62 -19.70
N MET A 348 11.26 7.28 -20.21
CA MET A 348 11.06 8.58 -20.84
C MET A 348 10.09 8.40 -22.00
N VAL A 349 9.13 9.32 -22.12
CA VAL A 349 8.47 9.55 -23.42
C VAL A 349 9.62 9.80 -24.38
N LYS A 350 9.81 8.91 -25.36
CA LYS A 350 10.85 9.06 -26.37
C LYS A 350 10.58 10.36 -27.11
N THR A 351 11.21 11.44 -26.69
CA THR A 351 11.45 12.57 -27.58
C THR A 351 12.33 11.99 -28.69
N ALA A 352 11.78 11.94 -29.90
CA ALA A 352 12.57 11.65 -31.08
C ALA A 352 13.80 12.57 -31.03
N GLU A 353 15.00 11.99 -31.19
CA GLU A 353 16.31 12.67 -31.15
C GLU A 353 17.05 12.69 -29.79
N SER A 354 17.38 11.53 -29.25
CA SER A 354 18.72 11.34 -28.63
C SER A 354 19.07 9.84 -28.57
N ASP A 355 20.09 9.44 -29.31
CA ASP A 355 20.65 8.07 -29.38
C ASP A 355 21.68 7.80 -28.26
N ASP A 356 21.75 8.65 -27.24
CA ASP A 356 22.62 8.40 -26.08
C ASP A 356 21.86 7.56 -25.05
N ASP A 357 22.21 6.27 -24.97
CA ASP A 357 21.89 5.37 -23.86
C ASP A 357 22.50 5.94 -22.56
N VAL A 358 21.84 6.92 -21.95
CA VAL A 358 22.16 7.37 -20.60
C VAL A 358 21.72 6.25 -19.66
N ALA A 359 22.69 5.45 -19.21
CA ALA A 359 22.45 4.43 -18.20
C ALA A 359 21.77 5.08 -16.98
N PRO A 360 20.65 4.53 -16.49
CA PRO A 360 19.96 5.09 -15.34
C PRO A 360 20.92 5.12 -14.13
N PRO A 361 20.91 6.17 -13.30
CA PRO A 361 21.82 6.28 -12.18
C PRO A 361 21.69 5.07 -11.25
N SER A 362 22.86 4.52 -10.89
CA SER A 362 22.98 3.38 -9.98
C SER A 362 23.40 3.85 -8.59
N LEU A 363 22.48 3.74 -7.63
CA LEU A 363 22.72 3.80 -6.19
C LEU A 363 23.57 2.59 -5.79
N ARG A 364 24.84 2.78 -5.43
CA ARG A 364 25.67 1.66 -4.96
C ARG A 364 25.42 1.41 -3.47
N LEU A 365 24.82 0.28 -3.14
CA LEU A 365 24.68 -0.19 -1.76
C LEU A 365 25.81 -1.17 -1.45
N VAL A 366 26.80 -0.72 -0.68
CA VAL A 366 27.82 -1.63 -0.16
C VAL A 366 27.21 -2.40 1.02
N VAL A 367 26.87 -3.67 0.81
CA VAL A 367 26.65 -4.62 1.89
C VAL A 367 28.02 -5.13 2.31
N GLY A 368 28.41 -4.88 3.56
CA GLY A 368 29.71 -5.25 4.12
C GLY A 368 29.62 -5.32 5.62
#